data_AF-A0A7W3JJ35-F1
#
_entry.id   AF-A0A7W3JJ35-F1
#
_cell.length_a   1.000
_cell.length_b   1.000
_cell.length_c   1.000
_cell.angle_alpha   90.00
_cell.angle_beta   90.00
_cell.angle_gamma   90.00
#
_symmetry.space_group_name_H-M   'P 1'
#
loop_
_entity.id
_entity.type
_entity.pdbx_description
1 polymer ?
#
loop_
_entity_poly.entity_id
_entity_poly.type
_entity_poly.pdbx_seq_one_letter_code
_entity_poly.pdbx_strand_id
1 'polypeptide(L)'
;MTREDGLPAATPLDAHAYVEKVTSAPPWWRIVVNVALVFGVGGLFWSAVLYAELPLWAAVIGYAVVAAGVELVIWSVTRRHARRTRP
;
A
#
# COMPACT_ATOMS: atom_id res chain seq x y z
N MET A 1 -0.52 37.11 -43.24
CA MET A 1 -0.46 37.13 -41.76
C MET A 1 -1.74 36.45 -41.29
N THR A 2 -1.69 35.12 -41.12
CA THR A 2 -1.66 34.39 -39.82
C THR A 2 -2.97 34.57 -39.05
N ARG A 3 -3.73 33.57 -38.66
CA ARG A 3 -3.69 32.10 -38.71
C ARG A 3 -5.07 31.78 -38.16
N GLU A 4 -5.84 30.91 -38.81
CA GLU A 4 -7.04 30.37 -38.16
C GLU A 4 -6.55 29.51 -36.99
N ASP A 5 -6.47 30.11 -35.82
CA ASP A 5 -6.21 29.40 -34.57
C ASP A 5 -7.49 28.69 -34.15
N GLY A 6 -7.87 27.71 -34.97
CA GLY A 6 -8.71 26.61 -34.54
C GLY A 6 -7.95 25.91 -33.43
N LEU A 7 -8.28 26.25 -32.18
CA LEU A 7 -7.95 25.44 -31.01
C LEU A 7 -8.22 23.98 -31.40
N PRO A 8 -7.24 23.07 -31.30
CA PRO A 8 -7.48 21.67 -31.62
C PRO A 8 -8.61 21.22 -30.72
N ALA A 9 -9.75 20.88 -31.32
CA ALA A 9 -10.90 20.36 -30.61
C ALA A 9 -10.37 19.27 -29.69
N ALA A 10 -10.45 19.50 -28.38
CA ALA A 10 -10.00 18.55 -27.39
C ALA A 10 -10.67 17.23 -27.75
N THR A 11 -9.88 16.24 -28.14
CA THR A 11 -10.36 14.90 -28.43
C THR A 11 -11.24 14.51 -27.26
N PRO A 12 -12.52 14.13 -27.49
CA PRO A 12 -13.41 13.77 -26.40
C PRO A 12 -12.70 12.67 -25.62
N LEU A 13 -12.31 12.98 -24.38
CA LEU A 13 -11.77 11.99 -23.48
C LEU A 13 -12.93 11.00 -23.29
N ASP A 14 -12.82 9.83 -23.90
CA ASP A 14 -13.73 8.72 -23.67
C ASP A 14 -13.60 8.32 -22.19
N ALA A 15 -14.39 8.98 -21.33
CA ALA A 15 -14.47 8.69 -19.91
C ALA A 15 -14.87 7.22 -19.69
N HIS A 16 -15.60 6.63 -20.64
CA HIS A 16 -15.93 5.20 -20.66
C HIS A 16 -14.68 4.29 -20.67
N ALA A 17 -13.60 4.67 -21.37
CA ALA A 17 -12.36 3.90 -21.37
C ALA A 17 -11.62 3.94 -20.01
N TYR A 18 -11.88 4.95 -19.18
CA TYR A 18 -11.35 5.04 -17.82
C TYR A 18 -12.24 4.35 -16.78
N VAL A 19 -13.55 4.31 -17.00
CA VAL A 19 -14.52 3.64 -16.12
C VAL A 19 -14.42 2.11 -16.22
N GLU A 20 -14.02 1.57 -17.37
CA GLU A 20 -13.96 0.11 -17.61
C GLU A 20 -12.82 -0.63 -16.91
N LYS A 21 -11.87 0.09 -16.30
CA LYS A 21 -11.00 -0.51 -15.26
C LYS A 21 -11.76 -0.55 -13.93
N VAL A 22 -12.86 -1.29 -13.91
CA VAL A 22 -13.38 -1.87 -12.67
C VAL A 22 -12.27 -2.80 -12.19
N THR A 23 -11.41 -2.24 -11.33
CA THR A 23 -10.32 -2.92 -10.68
C THR A 23 -10.92 -4.16 -10.04
N SER A 24 -10.64 -5.33 -10.63
CA SER A 24 -11.24 -6.59 -10.20
C SER A 24 -11.13 -6.65 -8.68
N ALA A 25 -12.27 -6.77 -8.00
CA ALA A 25 -12.32 -6.76 -6.55
C ALA A 25 -11.21 -7.69 -6.04
N PRO A 26 -10.36 -7.23 -5.10
CA PRO A 26 -9.27 -8.05 -4.61
C PRO A 26 -9.87 -9.37 -4.14
N PRO A 27 -9.23 -10.52 -4.44
CA PRO A 27 -9.70 -11.82 -3.99
C PRO A 27 -10.10 -11.77 -2.52
N TRP A 28 -11.23 -12.38 -2.15
CA TRP A 28 -11.78 -12.33 -0.80
C TRP A 28 -10.76 -12.69 0.29
N TRP A 29 -9.83 -13.60 -0.02
CA TRP A 29 -8.73 -13.98 0.88
C TRP A 29 -7.81 -12.82 1.23
N ARG A 30 -7.57 -11.86 0.32
CA ARG A 30 -6.76 -10.65 0.59
C ARG A 30 -7.46 -9.74 1.58
N ILE A 31 -8.79 -9.65 1.52
CA ILE A 31 -9.59 -8.89 2.47
C ILE A 31 -9.47 -9.54 3.86
N VAL A 32 -9.66 -10.86 3.94
CA VAL A 32 -9.53 -11.60 5.20
C VAL A 32 -8.13 -11.45 5.80
N VAL A 33 -7.07 -11.58 4.99
CA VAL A 33 -5.69 -11.42 5.45
C VAL A 33 -5.41 -10.00 5.92
N ASN A 34 -5.87 -8.98 5.20
CA ASN A 34 -5.69 -7.58 5.62
C ASN A 34 -6.44 -7.30 6.92
N VAL A 35 -7.68 -7.78 7.05
CA VAL A 35 -8.47 -7.66 8.28
C VAL A 35 -7.75 -8.35 9.43
N ALA A 36 -7.31 -9.60 9.26
CA ALA A 36 -6.57 -10.34 10.27
C ALA A 36 -5.26 -9.66 10.67
N LEU A 37 -4.53 -9.06 9.71
CA LEU A 37 -3.33 -8.28 9.98
C LEU A 37 -3.63 -7.03 10.80
N VAL A 38 -4.63 -6.23 10.40
CA VAL A 38 -5.00 -5.01 11.11
C VAL A 38 -5.44 -5.32 12.54
N PHE A 39 -6.33 -6.29 12.72
CA PHE A 39 -6.81 -6.68 14.05
C PHE A 39 -5.75 -7.40 14.87
N GLY A 40 -4.90 -8.23 14.25
CA GLY A 40 -3.83 -8.95 14.94
C GLY A 40 -2.74 -8.00 15.45
N VAL A 41 -2.28 -7.08 14.60
CA VAL A 41 -1.28 -6.08 14.94
C VAL A 41 -1.83 -5.08 15.96
N GLY A 42 -3.04 -4.58 15.74
CA GLY A 42 -3.70 -3.68 16.69
C GLY A 42 -3.97 -4.34 18.03
N GLY A 43 -4.40 -5.61 18.02
CA GLY A 43 -4.61 -6.40 19.23
C GLY A 43 -3.32 -6.66 20.01
N LEU A 44 -2.22 -6.99 19.31
CA LEU A 44 -0.90 -7.12 19.91
C LEU A 44 -0.44 -5.81 20.56
N PHE A 45 -0.58 -4.68 19.87
CA PHE A 45 -0.26 -3.37 20.41
C PHE A 45 -1.06 -3.06 21.69
N TRP A 46 -2.37 -3.29 21.65
CA TRP A 46 -3.24 -3.07 22.80
C TRP A 46 -2.92 -3.99 23.96
N SER A 47 -2.61 -5.27 23.68
CA SER A 47 -2.21 -6.23 24.71
C SER A 47 -0.88 -5.86 25.37
N ALA A 48 0.07 -5.29 24.63
CA ALA A 48 1.33 -4.81 25.17
C ALA A 48 1.11 -3.65 26.15
N VAL A 49 0.18 -2.74 25.84
CA VAL A 49 -0.15 -1.62 26.74
C VAL A 49 -0.90 -2.08 27.98
N LEU A 50 -1.89 -2.95 27.83
CA LEU A 50 -2.75 -3.37 28.94
C LEU A 50 -2.14 -4.43 29.86
N TYR A 51 -1.45 -5.44 29.31
CA TYR A 51 -1.00 -6.60 30.08
C TYR A 51 0.48 -6.55 30.46
N ALA A 52 1.31 -5.86 29.66
CA ALA A 52 2.73 -5.70 29.97
C ALA A 52 3.04 -4.35 30.64
N GLU A 53 2.01 -3.57 30.97
CA GLU A 53 2.10 -2.22 31.58
C GLU A 53 3.07 -1.30 30.83
N LEU A 54 3.27 -1.56 29.54
CA LEU A 54 4.21 -0.80 28.74
C LEU A 54 3.65 0.61 28.58
N PRO A 55 4.44 1.64 28.90
CA PRO A 55 4.02 3.00 28.66
C PRO A 55 3.81 3.18 27.15
N LEU A 56 2.74 3.88 26.77
CA LEU A 56 2.29 4.04 25.38
C LEU A 56 3.42 4.43 24.42
N TRP A 57 4.33 5.31 24.84
CA TRP A 57 5.46 5.73 24.03
C TRP A 57 6.40 4.56 23.66
N ALA A 58 6.63 3.62 24.58
CA ALA A 58 7.47 2.44 24.33
C ALA A 58 6.79 1.47 23.36
N ALA A 59 5.47 1.30 23.47
CA ALA A 59 4.69 0.49 22.53
C ALA A 59 4.73 1.09 21.11
N VAL A 60 4.61 2.42 20.98
CA VAL A 60 4.70 3.10 19.67
C VAL A 60 6.08 2.96 19.06
N ILE A 61 7.15 3.12 19.85
CA ILE A 61 8.53 2.93 19.36
C ILE A 61 8.73 1.48 18.92
N GLY A 62 8.31 0.51 19.72
CA GLY A 62 8.41 -0.91 19.38
C GLY A 62 7.69 -1.24 18.07
N TYR A 63 6.49 -0.68 17.87
CA TYR A 63 5.74 -0.82 16.63
C TYR A 63 6.49 -0.23 15.43
N ALA A 64 7.03 0.98 15.55
CA ALA A 64 7.79 1.64 14.50
C ALA A 64 9.05 0.83 14.10
N VAL A 65 9.75 0.26 15.08
CA VAL A 65 10.93 -0.60 14.84
C VAL A 65 10.55 -1.86 14.06
N VAL A 66 9.46 -2.53 14.46
CA VAL A 66 8.97 -3.73 13.75
C VAL A 66 8.54 -3.39 12.33
N ALA A 67 7.80 -2.28 12.15
CA ALA A 67 7.36 -1.82 10.84
C ALA A 67 8.55 -1.53 9.91
N ALA A 68 9.55 -0.79 10.40
CA ALA A 68 10.78 -0.52 9.65
C ALA A 68 11.54 -1.80 9.29
N GLY A 69 11.60 -2.77 10.21
CA GLY A 69 12.20 -4.08 9.96
C GLY A 69 11.51 -4.85 8.83
N VAL A 70 10.17 -4.88 8.84
CA VAL A 70 9.37 -5.52 7.78
C VAL A 70 9.61 -4.85 6.44
N GLU A 71 9.63 -3.52 6.39
CA GLU A 71 9.87 -2.75 5.17
C GLU A 71 11.27 -3.02 4.60
N LEU A 72 12.28 -3.12 5.47
CA LEU A 72 13.66 -3.45 5.09
C LEU A 72 13.78 -4.88 4.54
N VAL A 73 13.04 -5.83 5.11
CA VAL A 73 12.95 -7.21 4.59
C VAL A 73 12.30 -7.22 3.20
N ILE A 74 11.16 -6.55 3.03
CA ILE A 74 10.46 -6.46 1.73
C ILE A 74 11.39 -5.83 0.67
N TRP A 75 12.08 -4.75 1.03
CA TRP A 75 13.06 -4.10 0.15
C TRP A 75 14.23 -5.02 -0.21
N SER A 76 14.71 -5.82 0.74
CA SER A 76 15.79 -6.78 0.49
C SER A 76 15.35 -7.91 -0.47
N VAL A 77 14.12 -8.40 -0.33
CA VAL A 77 13.57 -9.49 -1.16
C VAL A 77 13.30 -8.99 -2.57
N THR A 78 12.70 -7.81 -2.71
CA THR A 78 12.44 -7.17 -4.02
C THR A 78 13.75 -6.85 -4.75
N ARG A 79 14.77 -6.33 -4.05
CA ARG A 79 16.11 -6.13 -4.65
C ARG A 79 16.76 -7.44 -5.09
N ARG A 80 16.63 -8.52 -4.33
CA ARG A 80 17.16 -9.84 -4.71
C ARG A 80 16.45 -10.40 -5.94
N HIS A 81 15.13 -10.25 -6.04
CA HIS A 81 14.36 -10.64 -7.23
C HIS A 81 14.77 -9.83 -8.46
N ALA A 82 14.90 -8.51 -8.33
CA ALA A 82 15.30 -7.64 -9.44
C ALA A 82 16.70 -7.95 -10.00
N ARG A 83 17.62 -8.48 -9.18
CA ARG A 83 18.95 -8.93 -9.64
C ARG A 83 18.94 -10.28 -10.34
N ARG A 84 17.96 -11.15 -10.04
CA ARG A 84 17.84 -12.48 -10.67
C ARG A 84 17.23 -12.43 -12.06
N THR A 85 16.52 -11.36 -12.40
CA THR A 85 15.81 -11.19 -13.68
C THR A 85 16.52 -10.23 -14.65
N ARG A 86 17.73 -9.77 -14.34
CA ARG A 86 18.56 -9.07 -15.33
C ARG A 86 19.39 -10.11 -16.09
N PRO A 87 19.22 -10.22 -17.43
CA PRO A 87 20.05 -11.08 -18.28
C PRO A 87 21.51 -10.63 -18.31
#